data_AF-Q093Z8-F1
#
_entry.id   AF-Q093Z8-F1
#
_cell.length_a   1.000
_cell.length_b   1.000
_cell.length_c   1.000
_cell.angle_alpha   90.00
_cell.angle_beta   90.00
_cell.angle_gamma   90.00
#
_symmetry.space_group_name_H-M   'P 1'
#
loop_
_entity.id
_entity.type
_entity.pdbx_description
1 polymer ?
#
loop_
_entity_poly.entity_id
_entity_poly.type
_entity_poly.pdbx_seq_one_letter_code
_entity_poly.pdbx_strand_id
1 'polypeptide(L)'
;MSPVDPTDARIAELEGEVAELKKLVAALLAENASLRAEVAELRGRLGQNSTNSSKPPSSDPPGTQRPSKPASGRRPGGQPGHKHHKRELVPAEQVHRTVDIAAPRQCDQCEQGLAGRAVEPLRHQTVEVEPIKPHVTEYRCHGKQCGGCGAVSYGELPVEVAGHTFGERLTGIIVLLSGQYRLSKRKVQDALSDLLGVRICLGSISNREAESPRRWRCRWRSGGRHPRGGARPCG
;
A
#
# COMPACT_ATOMS: atom_id res chain seq x y z
N MET A 1 -60.87 -10.83 80.79
CA MET A 1 -60.43 -10.76 79.38
C MET A 1 -61.66 -10.98 78.54
N SER A 2 -62.23 -9.90 77.98
CA SER A 2 -63.45 -10.00 77.15
C SER A 2 -63.14 -10.72 75.83
N PRO A 3 -64.05 -11.57 75.34
CA PRO A 3 -63.85 -12.27 74.08
C PRO A 3 -63.83 -11.26 72.93
N VAL A 4 -62.80 -11.34 72.08
CA VAL A 4 -62.64 -10.50 70.90
C VAL A 4 -63.79 -10.75 69.94
N ASP A 5 -64.37 -9.69 69.37
CA ASP A 5 -65.43 -9.77 68.37
C ASP A 5 -64.90 -10.53 67.14
N PRO A 6 -65.62 -11.56 66.63
CA PRO A 6 -65.17 -12.33 65.46
C PRO A 6 -64.93 -11.47 64.21
N THR A 7 -65.55 -10.29 64.14
CA THR A 7 -65.34 -9.32 63.07
C THR A 7 -63.97 -8.66 63.17
N ASP A 8 -63.54 -8.29 64.38
CA ASP A 8 -62.23 -7.67 64.63
C ASP A 8 -61.08 -8.64 64.36
N ALA A 9 -61.27 -9.92 64.69
CA ALA A 9 -60.31 -10.97 64.38
C ALA A 9 -60.14 -11.16 62.85
N ARG A 10 -61.23 -11.09 62.08
CA ARG A 10 -61.19 -11.19 60.62
C ARG A 10 -60.57 -9.95 59.96
N ILE A 11 -60.81 -8.76 60.52
CA ILE A 11 -60.16 -7.52 60.06
C ILE A 11 -58.65 -7.62 60.24
N ALA A 12 -58.17 -8.05 61.41
CA ALA A 12 -56.74 -8.21 61.66
C ALA A 12 -56.07 -9.25 60.73
N GLU A 13 -56.76 -10.35 60.42
CA GLU A 13 -56.29 -11.36 59.46
C GLU A 13 -56.18 -10.78 58.05
N LEU A 14 -57.22 -10.08 57.57
CA LEU A 14 -57.24 -9.44 56.25
C LEU A 14 -56.19 -8.32 56.15
N GLU A 15 -55.97 -7.55 57.21
CA GLU A 15 -54.91 -6.54 57.24
C GLU A 15 -53.51 -7.17 57.15
N GLY A 16 -53.32 -8.33 57.77
CA GLY A 16 -52.10 -9.14 57.63
C GLY A 16 -51.89 -9.62 56.20
N GLU A 17 -52.92 -10.18 55.56
CA GLU A 17 -52.87 -10.60 54.16
C GLU A 17 -52.59 -9.43 53.22
N VAL A 18 -53.24 -8.28 53.43
CA VAL A 18 -53.01 -7.07 52.65
C VAL A 18 -51.58 -6.55 52.80
N ALA A 19 -51.00 -6.64 54.00
CA ALA A 19 -49.61 -6.25 54.24
C ALA A 19 -48.63 -7.17 53.49
N GLU A 20 -48.85 -8.49 53.51
CA GLU A 20 -48.01 -9.45 52.77
C GLU A 20 -48.17 -9.32 51.26
N LEU A 21 -49.39 -9.14 50.76
CA LEU A 21 -49.64 -8.88 49.34
C LEU A 21 -48.98 -7.58 48.88
N LYS A 22 -49.00 -6.51 49.69
CA LYS A 22 -48.29 -5.25 49.37
C LYS A 22 -46.78 -5.45 49.29
N LYS A 23 -46.18 -6.25 50.16
CA LYS A 23 -44.74 -6.59 50.10
C LYS A 23 -44.40 -7.36 48.83
N LEU A 24 -45.21 -8.35 48.47
CA LEU A 24 -45.04 -9.13 47.24
C LEU A 24 -45.17 -8.26 45.98
N VAL A 25 -46.18 -7.38 45.94
CA VAL A 25 -46.37 -6.45 44.82
C VAL A 25 -45.17 -5.50 44.69
N ALA A 26 -44.64 -4.98 45.80
CA ALA A 26 -43.45 -4.12 45.76
C ALA A 26 -42.21 -4.85 45.22
N ALA A 27 -41.99 -6.09 45.66
CA ALA A 27 -40.88 -6.93 45.18
C ALA A 27 -41.00 -7.23 43.68
N LEU A 28 -42.19 -7.64 43.22
CA LEU A 28 -42.45 -7.94 41.81
C LEU A 28 -42.31 -6.70 40.92
N LEU A 29 -42.74 -5.52 41.38
CA LEU A 29 -42.57 -4.28 40.63
C LEU A 29 -41.10 -3.89 40.49
N ALA A 30 -40.29 -4.08 41.53
CA ALA A 30 -38.85 -3.84 41.49
C ALA A 30 -38.15 -4.79 40.50
N GLU A 31 -38.51 -6.08 40.53
CA GLU A 31 -37.98 -7.06 39.58
C GLU A 31 -38.40 -6.75 38.14
N ASN A 32 -39.67 -6.38 37.92
CA ASN A 32 -40.15 -6.01 36.59
C ASN A 32 -39.44 -4.78 36.05
N ALA A 33 -39.16 -3.78 36.90
CA ALA A 33 -38.39 -2.61 36.52
C ALA A 33 -36.95 -2.97 36.11
N SER A 34 -36.29 -3.85 36.87
CA SER A 34 -34.94 -4.34 36.56
C SER A 34 -34.91 -5.09 35.22
N LEU A 35 -35.83 -6.06 35.04
CA LEU A 35 -35.92 -6.84 33.81
C LEU A 35 -36.25 -5.96 32.58
N ARG A 36 -37.11 -4.95 32.73
CA ARG A 36 -37.40 -4.00 31.65
C ARG A 36 -36.19 -3.16 31.28
N ALA A 37 -35.40 -2.73 32.26
CA ALA A 37 -34.16 -1.99 32.01
C ALA A 37 -33.14 -2.85 31.26
N GLU A 38 -32.95 -4.11 31.67
CA GLU A 38 -32.04 -5.05 31.02
C GLU A 38 -32.49 -5.37 29.59
N VAL A 39 -33.79 -5.61 29.37
CA VAL A 39 -34.35 -5.83 28.03
C VAL A 39 -34.15 -4.60 27.14
N ALA A 40 -34.32 -3.39 27.67
CA ALA A 40 -34.07 -2.15 26.92
C ALA A 40 -32.59 -2.01 26.53
N GLU A 41 -31.68 -2.32 27.45
CA GLU A 41 -30.24 -2.28 27.19
C GLU A 41 -29.82 -3.32 26.14
N LEU A 42 -30.24 -4.57 26.31
CA LEU A 42 -29.90 -5.66 25.39
C LEU A 42 -30.46 -5.39 23.98
N ARG A 43 -31.70 -4.88 23.88
CA ARG A 43 -32.28 -4.46 22.60
C ARG A 43 -31.52 -3.28 21.98
N GLY A 44 -31.08 -2.33 22.80
CA GLY A 44 -30.23 -1.21 22.35
C GLY A 44 -28.90 -1.69 21.78
N ARG A 45 -28.25 -2.68 22.42
CA ARG A 45 -27.00 -3.28 21.94
C ARG A 45 -27.19 -4.07 20.64
N LEU A 46 -28.28 -4.85 20.53
CA LEU A 46 -28.61 -5.62 19.31
C LEU A 46 -29.04 -4.74 18.14
N GLY A 47 -29.63 -3.58 18.40
CA GLY A 47 -30.05 -2.62 17.37
C GLY A 47 -28.91 -1.80 16.74
N GLN A 48 -27.69 -1.88 17.27
CA GLN A 48 -26.54 -1.15 16.73
C GLN A 48 -25.91 -1.91 15.56
N ASN A 49 -25.91 -1.30 14.39
CA ASN A 49 -25.20 -1.77 13.20
C ASN A 49 -24.31 -0.64 12.63
N SER A 50 -23.41 -0.96 11.70
CA SER A 50 -22.54 0.03 11.03
C SER A 50 -23.29 1.10 10.23
N THR A 51 -24.61 0.96 10.07
CA THR A 51 -25.46 1.91 9.34
C THR A 51 -26.04 2.99 10.25
N ASN A 52 -26.21 2.72 11.55
CA ASN A 52 -26.77 3.66 12.53
C ASN A 52 -25.81 4.04 13.67
N SER A 53 -24.61 3.47 13.69
CA SER A 53 -23.55 3.79 14.65
C SER A 53 -22.24 4.00 13.90
N SER A 54 -21.40 4.94 14.36
CA SER A 54 -20.08 5.24 13.77
C SER A 54 -19.06 4.10 13.89
N LYS A 55 -19.52 2.85 14.03
CA LYS A 55 -18.72 1.64 14.10
C LYS A 55 -18.34 1.20 12.68
N PRO A 56 -17.10 0.72 12.49
CA PRO A 56 -16.66 0.25 11.19
C PRO A 56 -17.45 -0.99 10.74
N PRO A 57 -17.66 -1.18 9.42
CA PRO A 57 -18.42 -2.29 8.84
C PRO A 57 -17.83 -3.68 9.08
N SER A 58 -16.63 -3.76 9.66
CA SER A 58 -15.98 -5.01 10.10
C SER A 58 -16.50 -5.51 11.45
N SER A 59 -17.26 -4.68 12.18
CA SER A 59 -17.80 -5.01 13.51
C SER A 59 -19.25 -5.50 13.46
N ASP A 60 -19.84 -5.64 12.26
CA ASP A 60 -21.19 -6.19 12.08
C ASP A 60 -21.17 -7.72 12.29
N PRO A 61 -22.18 -8.31 12.96
CA PRO A 61 -22.26 -9.76 13.12
C PRO A 61 -22.46 -10.50 11.78
N PRO A 62 -22.00 -11.78 11.69
CA PRO A 62 -22.19 -12.61 10.49
C PRO A 62 -23.67 -12.71 10.12
N GLY A 63 -24.02 -12.43 8.87
CA GLY A 63 -25.40 -12.47 8.37
C GLY A 63 -26.15 -11.13 8.35
N THR A 64 -25.48 -10.02 8.71
CA THR A 64 -26.06 -8.67 8.55
C THR A 64 -26.35 -8.38 7.07
N GLN A 65 -27.63 -8.43 6.67
CA GLN A 65 -28.06 -8.12 5.32
C GLN A 65 -27.88 -6.62 5.06
N ARG A 66 -26.96 -6.28 4.16
CA ARG A 66 -26.80 -4.89 3.72
C ARG A 66 -27.83 -4.58 2.64
N PRO A 67 -28.58 -3.47 2.75
CA PRO A 67 -29.44 -3.04 1.67
C PRO A 67 -28.58 -2.84 0.43
N SER A 68 -28.92 -3.52 -0.67
CA SER A 68 -28.24 -3.37 -1.94
C SER A 68 -28.41 -1.93 -2.42
N LYS A 69 -27.30 -1.25 -2.74
CA LYS A 69 -27.38 0.09 -3.30
C LYS A 69 -28.14 0.03 -4.64
N PRO A 70 -29.12 0.91 -4.87
CA PRO A 70 -29.79 0.97 -6.16
C PRO A 70 -28.75 1.20 -7.27
N ALA A 71 -28.93 0.52 -8.40
CA ALA A 71 -28.07 0.68 -9.55
C ALA A 71 -28.09 2.17 -9.96
N SER A 72 -26.91 2.80 -10.05
CA SER A 72 -26.84 4.27 -10.20
C SER A 72 -27.39 4.81 -11.54
N GLY A 73 -27.87 3.93 -12.44
CA GLY A 73 -28.36 4.29 -13.78
C GLY A 73 -27.27 4.88 -14.70
N ARG A 74 -26.05 5.07 -14.19
CA ARG A 74 -24.95 5.65 -14.96
C ARG A 74 -24.45 4.64 -15.98
N ARG A 75 -24.43 5.08 -17.24
CA ARG A 75 -23.79 4.34 -18.33
C ARG A 75 -22.30 4.16 -18.00
N PRO A 76 -21.69 3.01 -18.35
CA PRO A 76 -20.24 2.83 -18.24
C PRO A 76 -19.52 3.95 -18.99
N GLY A 77 -18.67 4.71 -18.28
CA GLY A 77 -17.94 5.84 -18.86
C GLY A 77 -17.56 6.90 -17.83
N GLY A 78 -16.71 7.84 -18.24
CA GLY A 78 -16.41 9.05 -17.46
C GLY A 78 -17.66 9.88 -17.24
N GLN A 79 -17.69 10.69 -16.18
CA GLN A 79 -18.87 11.53 -15.92
C GLN A 79 -19.06 12.53 -17.08
N PRO A 80 -20.30 12.98 -17.36
CA PRO A 80 -20.55 14.01 -18.36
C PRO A 80 -19.69 15.25 -18.09
N GLY A 81 -18.90 15.68 -19.08
CA GLY A 81 -18.00 16.84 -18.97
C GLY A 81 -16.52 16.52 -18.67
N HIS A 82 -16.14 15.26 -18.39
CA HIS A 82 -14.71 14.91 -18.31
C HIS A 82 -14.07 14.92 -19.70
N LYS A 83 -13.02 15.73 -19.87
CA LYS A 83 -12.20 15.72 -21.08
C LYS A 83 -11.53 14.35 -21.18
N HIS A 84 -11.72 13.69 -22.31
CA HIS A 84 -11.05 12.43 -22.57
C HIS A 84 -9.55 12.68 -22.77
N HIS A 85 -8.72 12.19 -21.83
CA HIS A 85 -7.28 12.20 -21.97
C HIS A 85 -6.86 11.03 -22.86
N LYS A 86 -6.52 11.32 -24.12
CA LYS A 86 -5.88 10.34 -24.99
C LYS A 86 -4.39 10.27 -24.62
N ARG A 87 -3.83 9.07 -24.67
CA ARG A 87 -2.38 8.89 -24.64
C ARG A 87 -1.79 9.62 -25.85
N GLU A 88 -0.94 10.61 -25.60
CA GLU A 88 -0.23 11.30 -26.66
C GLU A 88 0.77 10.35 -27.32
N LEU A 89 0.85 10.41 -28.65
CA LEU A 89 1.85 9.66 -29.39
C LEU A 89 3.22 10.25 -29.08
N VAL A 90 4.19 9.37 -28.85
CA VAL A 90 5.59 9.72 -28.70
C VAL A 90 6.07 10.37 -30.03
N PRO A 91 6.87 11.46 -29.97
CA PRO A 91 7.44 12.10 -31.16
C PRO A 91 8.21 11.12 -32.04
N ALA A 92 8.25 11.37 -33.35
CA ALA A 92 8.86 10.44 -34.31
C ALA A 92 10.36 10.23 -34.06
N GLU A 93 11.04 11.25 -33.53
CA GLU A 93 12.46 11.25 -33.21
C GLU A 93 12.81 10.33 -32.02
N GLN A 94 11.80 9.95 -31.22
CA GLN A 94 11.94 9.05 -30.07
C GLN A 94 11.42 7.64 -30.36
N VAL A 95 10.90 7.39 -31.57
CA VAL A 95 10.46 6.05 -31.99
C VAL A 95 11.69 5.25 -32.42
N HIS A 96 12.00 4.20 -31.66
CA HIS A 96 13.16 3.33 -31.92
C HIS A 96 13.03 2.53 -33.22
N ARG A 97 11.80 2.13 -33.59
CA ARG A 97 11.51 1.34 -34.80
C ARG A 97 10.10 1.63 -35.31
N THR A 98 9.99 1.86 -36.61
CA THR A 98 8.71 1.96 -37.33
C THR A 98 8.50 0.72 -38.19
N VAL A 99 7.28 0.20 -38.22
CA VAL A 99 6.89 -0.92 -39.08
C VAL A 99 5.66 -0.48 -39.85
N ASP A 100 5.80 -0.33 -41.16
CA ASP A 100 4.70 0.02 -42.05
C ASP A 100 3.88 -1.22 -42.38
N ILE A 101 2.58 -1.17 -42.05
CA ILE A 101 1.63 -2.22 -42.41
C ILE A 101 1.06 -1.87 -43.78
N ALA A 102 1.14 -2.82 -44.71
CA ALA A 102 0.65 -2.62 -46.07
C ALA A 102 -0.84 -2.27 -46.06
N ALA A 103 -1.22 -1.31 -46.91
CA ALA A 103 -2.63 -0.96 -47.12
C ALA A 103 -3.42 -2.21 -47.59
N PRO A 104 -4.68 -2.35 -47.16
CA PRO A 104 -5.51 -3.46 -47.62
C PRO A 104 -5.71 -3.39 -49.14
N ARG A 105 -5.80 -4.55 -49.79
CA ARG A 105 -6.06 -4.64 -51.24
C ARG A 105 -7.54 -4.49 -51.58
N GLN A 106 -8.44 -4.65 -50.59
CA GLN A 106 -9.89 -4.65 -50.76
C GLN A 106 -10.54 -3.77 -49.69
N CYS A 107 -11.67 -3.16 -50.04
CA CYS A 107 -12.47 -2.38 -49.10
C CYS A 107 -13.10 -3.30 -48.04
N ASP A 108 -13.03 -2.89 -46.77
CA ASP A 108 -13.61 -3.59 -45.62
C ASP A 108 -15.15 -3.60 -45.62
N GLN A 109 -15.79 -2.69 -46.37
CA GLN A 109 -17.26 -2.56 -46.44
C GLN A 109 -17.88 -3.22 -47.69
N CYS A 110 -17.23 -3.09 -48.86
CA CYS A 110 -17.80 -3.56 -50.14
C CYS A 110 -16.91 -4.54 -50.91
N GLU A 111 -15.77 -4.94 -50.36
CA GLU A 111 -14.82 -5.94 -50.90
C GLU A 111 -14.18 -5.61 -52.27
N GLN A 112 -14.52 -4.48 -52.87
CA GLN A 112 -13.92 -4.03 -54.13
C GLN A 112 -12.42 -3.72 -53.96
N GLY A 113 -11.66 -3.93 -55.04
CA GLY A 113 -10.23 -3.64 -55.07
C GLY A 113 -9.94 -2.16 -54.82
N LEU A 114 -9.03 -1.87 -53.89
CA LEU A 114 -8.61 -0.51 -53.56
C LEU A 114 -7.49 -0.06 -54.50
N ALA A 115 -7.80 0.91 -55.37
CA ALA A 115 -6.84 1.58 -56.27
C ALA A 115 -6.79 3.11 -56.05
N GLY A 116 -7.32 3.59 -54.93
CA GLY A 116 -7.38 5.01 -54.59
C GLY A 116 -6.06 5.60 -54.10
N ARG A 117 -6.07 6.90 -53.80
CA ARG A 117 -4.92 7.61 -53.20
C ARG A 117 -4.57 7.05 -51.81
N ALA A 118 -3.29 7.07 -51.47
CA ALA A 118 -2.85 6.84 -50.10
C ALA A 118 -3.43 7.91 -49.16
N VAL A 119 -3.73 7.49 -47.93
CA VAL A 119 -4.18 8.35 -46.83
C VAL A 119 -3.14 8.27 -45.73
N GLU A 120 -3.04 9.31 -44.91
CA GLU A 120 -2.16 9.32 -43.74
C GLU A 120 -2.39 8.08 -42.86
N PRO A 121 -1.32 7.38 -42.44
CA PRO A 121 -1.45 6.15 -41.69
C PRO A 121 -2.03 6.40 -40.30
N LEU A 122 -2.91 5.51 -39.86
CA LEU A 122 -3.32 5.47 -38.46
C LEU A 122 -2.14 4.99 -37.62
N ARG A 123 -1.68 5.84 -36.69
CA ARG A 123 -0.53 5.55 -35.84
C ARG A 123 -0.95 4.81 -34.56
N HIS A 124 -0.41 3.62 -34.37
CA HIS A 124 -0.46 2.87 -33.12
C HIS A 124 0.96 2.68 -32.59
N GLN A 125 1.19 2.95 -31.30
CA GLN A 125 2.50 2.82 -30.68
C GLN A 125 2.42 1.89 -29.47
N THR A 126 3.29 0.88 -29.46
CA THR A 126 3.56 0.04 -28.31
C THR A 126 4.86 0.49 -27.66
N VAL A 127 4.87 0.65 -26.34
CA VAL A 127 6.09 0.94 -25.57
C VAL A 127 6.41 -0.30 -24.76
N GLU A 128 7.63 -0.80 -24.93
CA GLU A 128 8.17 -1.94 -24.20
C GLU A 128 9.50 -1.54 -23.53
N VAL A 129 9.86 -2.25 -22.47
CA VAL A 129 11.14 -2.23 -21.78
C VAL A 129 11.96 -3.41 -22.29
N GLU A 130 13.13 -3.14 -22.86
CA GLU A 130 14.03 -4.22 -23.25
C GLU A 130 14.46 -5.07 -22.04
N PRO A 131 14.73 -6.38 -22.22
CA PRO A 131 15.19 -7.24 -21.12
C PRO A 131 16.42 -6.67 -20.43
N ILE A 132 16.27 -6.24 -19.17
CA ILE A 132 17.35 -5.65 -18.39
C ILE A 132 18.22 -6.76 -17.81
N LYS A 133 19.50 -6.82 -18.22
CA LYS A 133 20.47 -7.81 -17.73
C LYS A 133 21.59 -7.13 -16.93
N PRO A 134 22.09 -7.77 -15.87
CA PRO A 134 23.21 -7.22 -15.12
C PRO A 134 24.49 -7.36 -15.93
N HIS A 135 25.26 -6.27 -16.02
CA HIS A 135 26.60 -6.28 -16.60
C HIS A 135 27.62 -6.59 -15.50
N VAL A 136 28.30 -7.73 -15.61
CA VAL A 136 29.28 -8.20 -14.62
C VAL A 136 30.69 -8.10 -15.18
N THR A 137 31.56 -7.35 -14.51
CA THR A 137 32.99 -7.27 -14.83
C THR A 137 33.78 -8.11 -13.83
N GLU A 138 34.53 -9.10 -14.31
CA GLU A 138 35.42 -9.91 -13.49
C GLU A 138 36.84 -9.34 -13.52
N TYR A 139 37.37 -8.94 -12.37
CA TYR A 139 38.75 -8.49 -12.24
C TYR A 139 39.63 -9.64 -11.77
N ARG A 140 40.54 -10.09 -12.64
CA ARG A 140 41.46 -11.20 -12.35
C ARG A 140 42.84 -10.66 -11.98
N CYS A 141 43.14 -10.69 -10.68
CA CYS A 141 44.48 -10.40 -10.17
C CYS A 141 45.37 -11.64 -10.35
N HIS A 142 46.25 -11.62 -11.35
CA HIS A 142 47.17 -12.73 -11.58
C HIS A 142 48.38 -12.66 -10.65
N GLY A 143 48.79 -13.82 -10.12
CA GLY A 143 49.94 -13.95 -9.25
C GLY A 143 51.14 -14.60 -9.92
N LYS A 144 52.36 -14.24 -9.49
CA LYS A 144 53.60 -14.93 -9.83
C LYS A 144 54.38 -15.28 -8.58
N GLN A 145 55.00 -16.46 -8.59
CA GLN A 145 55.90 -16.90 -7.53
C GLN A 145 57.31 -16.36 -7.76
N CYS A 146 57.94 -15.84 -6.72
CA CYS A 146 59.33 -15.41 -6.71
C CYS A 146 60.25 -16.63 -6.73
N GLY A 147 61.17 -16.69 -7.70
CA GLY A 147 62.13 -17.79 -7.82
C GLY A 147 63.21 -17.83 -6.71
N GLY A 148 63.40 -16.73 -5.97
CA GLY A 148 64.41 -16.65 -4.91
C GLY A 148 63.88 -17.03 -3.52
N CYS A 149 62.75 -16.46 -3.11
CA CYS A 149 62.17 -16.67 -1.77
C CYS A 149 60.87 -17.50 -1.77
N GLY A 150 60.34 -17.86 -2.94
CA GLY A 150 59.10 -18.63 -3.06
C GLY A 150 57.81 -17.86 -2.77
N ALA A 151 57.88 -16.57 -2.40
CA ALA A 151 56.69 -15.75 -2.13
C ALA A 151 55.85 -15.52 -3.40
N VAL A 152 54.53 -15.46 -3.27
CA VAL A 152 53.61 -15.19 -4.39
C VAL A 152 53.13 -13.74 -4.32
N SER A 153 53.33 -12.99 -5.39
CA SER A 153 52.86 -11.61 -5.52
C SER A 153 51.75 -11.54 -6.56
N TYR A 154 50.63 -10.92 -6.20
CA TYR A 154 49.47 -10.72 -7.09
C TYR A 154 49.46 -9.30 -7.67
N GLY A 155 48.89 -9.15 -8.87
CA GLY A 155 48.56 -7.84 -9.42
C GLY A 155 47.55 -7.10 -8.52
N GLU A 156 47.77 -5.81 -8.31
CA GLU A 156 46.90 -4.98 -7.49
C GLU A 156 45.62 -4.63 -8.23
N LEU A 157 44.50 -4.61 -7.50
CA LEU A 157 43.23 -4.14 -8.03
C LEU A 157 43.20 -2.61 -8.02
N PRO A 158 42.68 -1.94 -9.06
CA PRO A 158 42.55 -0.48 -9.04
C PRO A 158 41.70 -0.01 -7.84
N VAL A 159 42.10 1.12 -7.25
CA VAL A 159 41.48 1.65 -6.03
C VAL A 159 39.99 1.94 -6.21
N GLU A 160 39.56 2.28 -7.43
CA GLU A 160 38.18 2.60 -7.78
C GLU A 160 37.25 1.38 -7.67
N VAL A 161 37.80 0.17 -7.79
CA VAL A 161 37.06 -1.09 -7.67
C VAL A 161 37.31 -1.78 -6.33
N ALA A 162 38.45 -1.49 -5.71
CA ALA A 162 38.83 -2.01 -4.40
C ALA A 162 37.87 -1.49 -3.31
N GLY A 163 36.83 -2.29 -3.00
CA GLY A 163 35.87 -2.01 -1.92
C GLY A 163 34.39 -2.08 -2.33
N HIS A 164 34.09 -2.18 -3.62
CA HIS A 164 32.71 -2.20 -4.11
C HIS A 164 32.37 -3.46 -4.90
N THR A 165 31.52 -4.32 -4.33
CA THR A 165 30.94 -5.47 -5.05
C THR A 165 29.89 -5.06 -6.09
N PHE A 166 29.27 -3.89 -5.93
CA PHE A 166 28.19 -3.39 -6.77
C PHE A 166 28.55 -1.99 -7.29
N GLY A 167 28.36 -1.78 -8.59
CA GLY A 167 28.65 -0.49 -9.23
C GLY A 167 27.70 0.64 -8.83
N GLU A 168 28.05 1.86 -9.23
CA GLU A 168 27.32 3.09 -8.86
C GLU A 168 25.88 3.10 -9.38
N ARG A 169 25.62 2.62 -10.60
CA ARG A 169 24.26 2.58 -11.18
C ARG A 169 23.31 1.70 -10.36
N LEU A 170 23.75 0.49 -10.02
CA LEU A 170 22.96 -0.43 -9.19
C LEU A 170 22.77 0.13 -7.77
N THR A 171 23.80 0.75 -7.21
CA THR A 171 23.71 1.44 -5.91
C THR A 171 22.68 2.57 -5.94
N GLY A 172 22.62 3.36 -7.02
CA GLY A 172 21.61 4.40 -7.22
C GLY A 172 20.19 3.84 -7.23
N ILE A 173 19.96 2.71 -7.91
CA ILE A 173 18.67 2.03 -7.94
C ILE A 173 18.28 1.55 -6.53
N ILE A 174 19.20 0.92 -5.79
CA ILE A 174 18.96 0.48 -4.41
C ILE A 174 18.50 1.66 -3.54
N VAL A 175 19.23 2.78 -3.57
CA VAL A 175 18.93 3.97 -2.77
C VAL A 175 17.62 4.64 -3.20
N LEU A 176 17.29 4.64 -4.49
CA LEU A 176 16.01 5.16 -4.98
C LEU A 176 14.84 4.32 -4.45
N LEU A 177 14.95 2.99 -4.54
CA LEU A 177 13.92 2.06 -4.11
C LEU A 177 13.69 2.10 -2.59
N SER A 178 14.76 2.12 -1.79
CA SER A 178 14.61 2.17 -0.34
C SER A 178 14.38 3.56 0.21
N GLY A 179 14.99 4.59 -0.38
CA GLY A 179 14.90 5.98 0.09
C GLY A 179 13.63 6.69 -0.38
N GLN A 180 13.48 6.85 -1.70
CA GLN A 180 12.36 7.61 -2.27
C GLN A 180 11.06 6.81 -2.25
N TYR A 181 11.12 5.54 -2.68
CA TYR A 181 9.94 4.67 -2.73
C TYR A 181 9.66 3.93 -1.42
N ARG A 182 10.55 4.07 -0.42
CA ARG A 182 10.39 3.52 0.93
C ARG A 182 10.08 2.02 0.95
N LEU A 183 10.63 1.28 0.00
CA LEU A 183 10.50 -0.17 -0.02
C LEU A 183 11.30 -0.79 1.13
N SER A 184 10.75 -1.84 1.74
CA SER A 184 11.52 -2.61 2.73
C SER A 184 12.71 -3.29 2.06
N LYS A 185 13.78 -3.55 2.81
CA LYS A 185 15.00 -4.18 2.27
C LYS A 185 14.72 -5.51 1.55
N ARG A 186 13.73 -6.27 2.04
CA ARG A 186 13.26 -7.50 1.39
C ARG A 186 12.59 -7.21 0.04
N LYS A 187 11.68 -6.24 -0.03
CA LYS A 187 11.07 -5.82 -1.30
C LYS A 187 12.09 -5.26 -2.30
N VAL A 188 13.13 -4.57 -1.82
CA VAL A 188 14.23 -4.11 -2.67
C VAL A 188 15.01 -5.31 -3.21
N GLN A 189 15.36 -6.29 -2.37
CA GLN A 189 16.00 -7.53 -2.80
C GLN A 189 15.16 -8.26 -3.86
N ASP A 190 13.87 -8.44 -3.60
CA ASP A 190 12.94 -9.11 -4.52
C ASP A 190 12.87 -8.35 -5.86
N ALA A 191 12.68 -7.03 -5.83
CA ALA A 191 12.62 -6.19 -7.03
C ALA A 191 13.90 -6.25 -7.87
N LEU A 192 15.08 -6.27 -7.23
CA LEU A 192 16.36 -6.38 -7.94
C LEU A 192 16.55 -7.77 -8.57
N SER A 193 16.06 -8.82 -7.91
CA SER A 193 16.06 -10.18 -8.46
C SER A 193 15.11 -10.28 -9.65
N ASP A 194 13.87 -9.83 -9.48
CA ASP A 194 12.79 -10.02 -10.46
C ASP A 194 12.95 -9.14 -11.69
N LEU A 195 13.38 -7.87 -11.52
CA LEU A 195 13.48 -6.92 -12.62
C LEU A 195 14.86 -6.89 -13.27
N LEU A 196 15.93 -7.13 -12.50
CA LEU A 196 17.31 -6.96 -12.96
C LEU A 196 18.12 -8.25 -12.94
N GLY A 197 17.58 -9.36 -12.43
CA GLY A 197 18.32 -10.62 -12.26
C GLY A 197 19.48 -10.54 -11.26
N VAL A 198 19.49 -9.52 -10.38
CA VAL A 198 20.60 -9.29 -9.43
C VAL A 198 20.28 -9.93 -8.08
N ARG A 199 21.09 -10.91 -7.68
CA ARG A 199 21.04 -11.49 -6.34
C ARG A 199 21.90 -10.68 -5.38
N ILE A 200 21.27 -10.08 -4.38
CA ILE A 200 21.92 -9.29 -3.33
C ILE A 200 21.41 -9.73 -1.97
N CYS A 201 22.23 -9.67 -0.93
CA CYS A 201 21.79 -9.95 0.45
C CYS A 201 21.30 -8.66 1.16
N LEU A 202 20.48 -8.83 2.19
CA LEU A 202 19.92 -7.70 2.96
C LEU A 202 21.01 -6.83 3.63
N GLY A 203 22.14 -7.44 3.99
CA GLY A 203 23.29 -6.74 4.57
C GLY A 203 23.92 -5.76 3.57
N SER A 204 24.09 -6.17 2.31
CA SER A 204 24.62 -5.31 1.25
C SER A 204 23.70 -4.13 0.96
N ILE A 205 22.38 -4.33 0.98
CA ILE A 205 21.40 -3.24 0.83
C ILE A 205 21.57 -2.21 1.96
N SER A 206 21.65 -2.69 3.20
CA SER A 206 21.86 -1.83 4.37
C SER A 206 23.17 -1.05 4.33
N ASN A 207 24.25 -1.68 3.86
CA ASN A 207 25.56 -1.04 3.75
C ASN A 207 25.55 0.07 2.70
N ARG A 208 24.94 -0.18 1.54
CA ARG A 208 24.80 0.82 0.47
C ARG A 208 23.93 2.01 0.89
N GLU A 209 22.88 1.76 1.66
CA GLU A 209 22.08 2.82 2.27
C GLU A 209 22.88 3.69 3.24
N ALA A 210 23.82 3.12 3.99
CA ALA A 210 24.64 3.86 4.96
C ALA A 210 25.77 4.67 4.30
N GLU A 211 26.24 4.22 3.15
CA GLU A 211 27.31 4.84 2.36
C GLU A 211 26.83 6.10 1.61
N SER A 212 25.60 6.06 1.07
CA SER A 212 24.96 7.17 0.37
C SER A 212 24.85 8.48 1.19
N PRO A 213 24.43 8.48 2.48
CA PRO A 213 24.34 9.68 3.31
C PRO A 213 25.66 10.41 3.56
N ARG A 214 26.81 9.86 3.21
CA ARG A 214 28.11 10.55 3.31
C ARG A 214 28.44 11.37 2.05
N ARG A 215 27.95 10.95 0.87
CA ARG A 215 28.21 11.63 -0.42
C ARG A 215 27.13 12.64 -0.80
N TRP A 216 25.87 12.42 -0.40
CA TRP A 216 24.72 13.27 -0.79
C TRP A 216 24.38 14.41 0.19
N ARG A 217 25.01 14.45 1.37
CA ARG A 217 24.70 15.45 2.41
C ARG A 217 25.25 16.86 2.14
N CYS A 218 25.90 17.09 0.99
CA CYS A 218 26.50 18.39 0.65
C CYS A 218 25.75 19.24 -0.39
N ARG A 219 24.49 18.95 -0.77
CA ARG A 219 23.80 19.85 -1.74
C ARG A 219 22.31 20.12 -1.57
N TRP A 220 21.66 19.64 -0.51
CA TRP A 220 20.21 19.82 -0.34
C TRP A 220 19.78 20.55 0.94
N ARG A 221 20.71 21.20 1.65
CA ARG A 221 20.36 22.00 2.82
C ARG A 221 21.21 23.27 2.90
N SER A 222 20.86 24.26 2.08
CA SER A 222 21.06 25.70 2.37
C SER A 222 20.47 26.58 1.26
N GLY A 223 19.15 26.51 1.07
CA GLY A 223 18.41 27.74 0.81
C GLY A 223 18.36 28.51 2.11
N GLY A 224 19.16 29.58 2.22
CA GLY A 224 19.07 30.53 3.33
C GLY A 224 20.41 30.89 3.99
N ARG A 225 20.86 32.11 3.66
CA ARG A 225 21.82 32.97 4.37
C ARG A 225 23.30 32.58 4.29
N HIS A 226 24.05 33.40 3.55
CA HIS A 226 25.47 33.62 3.78
C HIS A 226 25.74 34.06 5.22
N PRO A 227 26.82 33.55 5.83
CA PRO A 227 27.64 34.34 6.72
C PRO A 227 29.04 34.50 6.13
N ARG A 228 29.50 35.74 6.20
CA ARG A 228 30.89 36.14 6.01
C ARG A 228 31.76 35.53 7.10
N GLY A 229 33.02 35.23 6.78
CA GLY A 229 34.12 35.26 7.75
C GLY A 229 34.76 33.92 8.11
N GLY A 230 35.99 33.73 7.60
CA GLY A 230 37.18 33.66 8.46
C GLY A 230 37.51 32.38 9.25
N ALA A 231 38.68 31.84 8.91
CA ALA A 231 39.69 31.25 9.80
C ALA A 231 39.71 29.72 10.08
N ARG A 232 40.66 29.09 9.36
CA ARG A 232 41.74 28.14 9.73
C ARG A 232 41.47 26.75 10.35
N PRO A 233 42.29 25.73 9.96
CA PRO A 233 42.18 24.34 10.41
C PRO A 233 43.11 24.03 11.60
N CYS A 234 42.75 23.02 12.40
CA CYS A 234 43.65 22.37 13.36
C CYS A 234 43.33 20.87 13.46
N GLY A 235 44.38 20.04 13.46
CA GLY A 235 44.42 18.72 14.10
C GLY A 235 44.20 17.52 13.21
#